data_AF-X1UHX6-F1
#
_entry.id   AF-X1UHX6-F1
#
_cell.length_a   1.000
_cell.length_b   1.000
_cell.length_c   1.000
_cell.angle_alpha   90.00
_cell.angle_beta   90.00
_cell.angle_gamma   90.00
#
_symmetry.space_group_name_H-M   'P 1'
#
loop_
_entity.id
_entity.type
_entity.pdbx_description
1 polymer ?
#
loop_
_entity_poly.entity_id
_entity_poly.type
_entity_poly.pdbx_seq_one_letter_code
_entity_poly.pdbx_strand_id
1 'polypeptide(L)' 'ERWIPRVSVIDTFETWQKKGSKSIAEVAKEKTGEILATHKPEPIPEGAEEEISRILKRAEAELLKIS' A
#
# COMPACT_ATOMS: atom_id res chain seq x y z
N GLU A 1 -26.53 -8.02 -3.24
CA GLU A 1 -25.72 -6.98 -2.58
C GLU A 1 -25.17 -6.00 -3.61
N ARG A 2 -24.87 -4.75 -3.24
CA ARG A 2 -24.29 -3.73 -4.15
C ARG A 2 -22.88 -3.36 -3.69
N TRP A 3 -21.89 -3.49 -4.57
CA TRP A 3 -20.50 -3.13 -4.30
C TRP A 3 -20.32 -1.61 -4.22
N ILE A 4 -19.49 -1.14 -3.30
CA ILE A 4 -19.15 0.27 -3.11
C ILE A 4 -17.65 0.46 -3.38
N PRO A 5 -17.24 1.34 -4.32
CA PRO A 5 -15.84 1.57 -4.62
C PRO A 5 -15.12 2.29 -3.48
N ARG A 6 -13.82 2.02 -3.34
CA ARG A 6 -12.94 2.72 -2.37
C ARG A 6 -12.23 3.94 -2.93
N VAL A 7 -12.20 4.10 -4.26
CA VAL A 7 -11.44 5.16 -4.96
C VAL A 7 -12.32 5.89 -5.97
N SER A 8 -13.11 5.17 -6.76
CA SER A 8 -14.03 5.79 -7.73
C SER A 8 -15.10 6.61 -7.04
N VAL A 9 -15.33 7.83 -7.52
CA VAL A 9 -16.41 8.71 -7.07
C VAL A 9 -17.63 8.48 -7.96
N ILE A 10 -18.73 7.97 -7.39
CA ILE A 10 -20.00 7.75 -8.11
C ILE A 10 -21.02 8.85 -7.74
N ASP A 11 -20.53 10.07 -7.57
CA ASP A 11 -21.38 11.22 -7.29
C ASP A 11 -21.97 11.79 -8.58
N THR A 12 -23.10 12.50 -8.47
CA THR A 12 -23.52 13.42 -9.53
C THR A 12 -22.48 14.53 -9.67
N PHE A 13 -22.40 15.14 -10.86
CA PHE A 13 -21.47 16.23 -11.13
C PHE A 13 -21.56 17.37 -10.10
N GLU A 14 -22.77 17.81 -9.76
CA GLU A 14 -23.00 18.85 -8.76
C GLU A 14 -22.47 18.48 -7.36
N THR A 15 -22.64 17.22 -6.97
CA THR A 15 -22.19 16.72 -5.67
C THR A 15 -20.66 16.63 -5.62
N TRP A 16 -20.04 16.12 -6.69
CA TRP A 16 -18.59 16.10 -6.84
C TRP A 16 -18.01 17.51 -6.79
N GLN A 17 -18.65 18.46 -7.47
CA GLN A 17 -18.21 19.85 -7.48
C GLN A 17 -18.29 20.50 -6.09
N LYS A 18 -19.39 20.27 -5.34
CA LYS A 18 -19.53 20.74 -3.95
C LYS A 18 -18.53 20.11 -2.98
N LYS A 19 -18.07 18.88 -3.26
CA LYS A 19 -17.05 18.16 -2.47
C LYS A 19 -15.61 18.57 -2.79
N GLY A 20 -15.41 19.58 -3.65
CA GLY A 20 -14.10 20.13 -3.97
C GLY A 20 -13.50 19.63 -5.27
N SER A 21 -14.28 18.97 -6.13
CA SER A 21 -13.89 18.64 -7.52
C SER A 21 -12.57 17.88 -7.66
N LYS A 22 -12.25 17.00 -6.70
CA LYS A 22 -10.98 16.26 -6.70
C LYS A 22 -10.88 15.37 -7.93
N SER A 23 -9.73 15.40 -8.58
CA SER A 23 -9.35 14.42 -9.57
C SER A 23 -9.22 13.03 -8.93
N ILE A 24 -9.36 11.98 -9.75
CA ILE A 24 -9.20 10.61 -9.28
C ILE A 24 -7.80 10.33 -8.72
N ALA A 25 -6.78 11.04 -9.23
CA ALA A 25 -5.41 10.94 -8.75
C ALA A 25 -5.25 11.51 -7.33
N GLU A 26 -5.90 12.63 -7.03
CA GLU A 26 -5.92 13.22 -5.69
C GLU A 26 -6.60 12.27 -4.70
N VAL A 27 -7.76 11.71 -5.06
CA VAL A 27 -8.48 10.73 -4.23
C VAL A 27 -7.61 9.49 -3.97
N ALA A 28 -6.92 8.97 -4.99
CA ALA A 28 -6.03 7.82 -4.85
C ALA A 28 -4.84 8.12 -3.93
N LYS A 29 -4.26 9.33 -4.04
CA LYS A 29 -3.16 9.77 -3.19
C LYS A 29 -3.59 9.89 -1.73
N GLU A 30 -4.75 10.49 -1.47
CA GLU A 30 -5.32 10.57 -0.13
C GLU A 30 -5.58 9.18 0.46
N LYS A 31 -6.18 8.27 -0.33
CA LYS A 31 -6.44 6.91 0.14
C LYS A 31 -5.15 6.16 0.45
N THR A 32 -4.10 6.36 -0.35
CA THR A 32 -2.77 5.81 -0.09
C THR A 32 -2.23 6.33 1.24
N GLY A 33 -2.33 7.64 1.48
CA GLY A 33 -1.91 8.26 2.74
C GLY A 33 -2.65 7.70 3.95
N GLU A 34 -3.97 7.54 3.85
CA GLU A 34 -4.80 6.92 4.90
C GLU A 34 -4.34 5.49 5.20
N ILE A 35 -4.17 4.65 4.17
CA ILE A 35 -3.73 3.25 4.34
C ILE A 35 -2.38 3.20 5.04
N LEU A 36 -1.39 3.99 4.60
CA LEU A 36 -0.07 4.02 5.20
C LEU A 36 -0.09 4.50 6.67
N ALA A 37 -1.00 5.42 7.01
CA ALA A 37 -1.12 5.94 8.36
C ALA A 37 -1.84 4.98 9.33
N THR A 38 -2.81 4.20 8.85
CA THR A 38 -3.71 3.43 9.73
C THR A 38 -3.56 1.92 9.64
N HIS A 39 -3.09 1.39 8.51
CA HIS A 39 -3.02 -0.05 8.31
C HIS A 39 -1.87 -0.66 9.13
N LYS A 40 -2.22 -1.57 10.02
CA LYS A 40 -1.27 -2.42 10.74
C LYS A 40 -1.33 -3.81 10.10
N PRO A 41 -0.31 -4.21 9.32
CA PRO A 41 -0.27 -5.57 8.78
C PRO A 41 -0.16 -6.56 9.94
N GLU A 42 -0.57 -7.80 9.67
CA GLU A 42 -0.37 -8.89 10.62
C GLU A 42 1.13 -9.01 10.93
N PRO A 43 1.52 -9.13 12.21
CA PRO A 43 2.91 -9.35 12.58
C PRO A 43 3.47 -10.58 11.87
N ILE A 44 4.72 -10.50 11.44
CA ILE A 44 5.41 -11.67 10.90
C ILE A 44 5.58 -12.73 12.01
N PRO A 45 5.59 -14.03 11.65
CA PRO A 45 5.83 -15.09 12.62
C PRO A 45 7.17 -14.93 13.34
N GLU A 46 7.22 -15.39 14.59
CA GLU A 46 8.48 -15.48 15.35
C GLU A 46 9.52 -16.31 14.57
N GLY A 47 10.76 -15.84 14.49
CA GLY A 47 11.83 -16.50 13.74
C GLY A 47 11.89 -16.17 12.24
N ALA A 48 10.86 -15.52 11.67
CA ALA A 48 10.83 -15.20 10.25
C ALA A 48 11.88 -14.15 9.86
N GLU A 49 12.15 -13.18 10.74
CA GLU A 49 13.12 -12.11 10.48
C GLU A 49 14.56 -12.63 10.47
N GLU A 50 14.88 -13.55 11.38
CA GLU A 50 16.16 -14.25 11.43
C GLU A 50 16.39 -15.11 10.18
N GLU A 51 15.35 -15.79 9.71
CA GLU A 51 15.38 -16.57 8.48
C GLU A 51 15.70 -15.68 7.26
N ILE A 52 14.95 -14.58 7.11
CA ILE A 52 15.14 -13.61 6.03
C ILE A 52 16.57 -13.06 6.07
N SER A 53 17.06 -12.66 7.25
CA SER A 53 18.42 -12.16 7.44
C SER A 53 19.47 -13.19 7.02
N ARG A 54 19.27 -14.47 7.36
CA ARG A 54 20.20 -15.55 6.99
C ARG A 54 20.24 -15.76 5.47
N ILE A 55 19.08 -15.72 4.81
CA ILE A 55 18.97 -15.86 3.35
C ILE A 55 19.67 -14.68 2.66
N LEU A 56 19.42 -13.44 3.10
CA LEU A 56 20.02 -12.24 2.53
C LEU A 56 21.55 -12.27 2.63
N LYS A 57 22.10 -12.56 3.82
CA LYS A 57 23.56 -12.66 4.03
C LYS A 57 24.20 -13.71 3.12
N ARG A 58 23.53 -14.85 2.92
CA ARG A 58 24.01 -15.88 1.99
C ARG A 58 24.00 -15.36 0.56
N ALA A 59 22.92 -14.74 0.11
CA ALA A 59 22.80 -14.22 -1.25
C ALA A 59 23.86 -13.13 -1.53
N GLU A 60 24.06 -12.20 -0.60
CA GLU A 60 25.10 -11.17 -0.68
C GLU A 60 26.51 -11.78 -0.77
N ALA A 61 26.81 -12.77 0.06
CA ALA A 61 28.10 -13.46 0.03
C ALA A 61 28.34 -14.20 -1.29
N GLU A 62 27.32 -14.84 -1.86
CA GLU A 62 27.45 -15.49 -3.17
C GLU A 62 27.61 -14.47 -4.31
N LEU A 63 26.88 -13.34 -4.27
CA LEU A 63 27.06 -12.26 -5.25
C LEU A 63 28.48 -11.67 -5.21
N LEU A 64 29.05 -11.47 -4.02
CA LEU A 64 30.40 -10.96 -3.84
C LEU A 64 31.50 -11.95 -4.29
N LYS A 65 31.24 -13.26 -4.30
CA LYS A 65 32.17 -14.28 -4.83
C LYS A 65 32.18 -14.35 -6.35
N ILE A 66 31.12 -13.87 -7.00
CA ILE A 66 30.96 -13.86 -8.46
C ILE A 66 31.50 -12.55 -9.06
N SER A 67 31.55 -11.49 -8.25
CA SER A 67 32.22 -10.21 -8.54
C SER A 67 33.74 -10.30 -8.52
#